data_AF-A0A524MS43-F1
#
_entry.id   AF-A0A524MS43-F1
#
_cell.length_a   1.000
_cell.length_b   1.000
_cell.length_c   1.000
_cell.angle_alpha   90.00
_cell.angle_beta   90.00
_cell.angle_gamma   90.00
#
_symmetry.space_group_name_H-M   'P 1'
#
loop_
_entity.id
_entity.type
_entity.pdbx_description
1 polymer ?
#
loop_
_entity_poly.entity_id
_entity_poly.type
_entity_poly.pdbx_seq_one_letter_code
_entity_poly.pdbx_strand_id
1 'polypeptide(L)' 'MSLDFENPILELEGRIAELRKLNVDPGVKFDAEIAQLEKELKTVKARVYSDLTPWQRVQIARHKDRPLFR' A
#
# COMPACT_ATOMS: atom_id res chain seq x y z
N MET A 1 -3.94 -9.93 9.51
CA MET A 1 -4.07 -8.90 10.56
C MET A 1 -3.29 -7.72 10.03
N SER A 2 -3.94 -6.63 9.66
CA SER A 2 -3.24 -5.45 9.14
C SER A 2 -2.32 -4.87 10.22
N LEU A 3 -1.14 -4.41 9.84
CA LEU A 3 -0.21 -3.70 10.72
C LEU A 3 -0.62 -2.23 10.76
N ASP A 4 -0.80 -1.65 11.95
CA ASP A 4 -1.35 -0.28 12.09
C ASP A 4 -0.55 0.80 11.33
N PHE A 5 0.76 0.60 11.19
CA PHE A 5 1.63 1.52 10.47
C PHE A 5 1.53 1.40 8.95
N GLU A 6 0.87 0.36 8.44
CA GLU A 6 0.56 0.18 7.00
C GLU A 6 -0.76 0.83 6.61
N ASN A 7 -1.55 1.35 7.56
CA ASN A 7 -2.79 2.09 7.28
C ASN A 7 -2.67 3.16 6.16
N PRO A 8 -1.65 4.05 6.14
CA PRO A 8 -1.53 5.04 5.05
C PRO A 8 -1.25 4.40 3.68
N ILE A 9 -0.64 3.20 3.67
CA ILE A 9 -0.38 2.45 2.44
C ILE A 9 -1.69 1.83 1.93
N LEU A 10 -2.45 1.21 2.84
CA LEU A 10 -3.73 0.56 2.53
C LEU A 10 -4.78 1.55 2.04
N GLU A 11 -4.81 2.76 2.60
CA GLU A 11 -5.71 3.82 2.15
C GLU A 11 -5.42 4.22 0.70
N LEU A 12 -4.14 4.42 0.36
CA LEU A 12 -3.72 4.71 -1.02
C LEU A 12 -4.00 3.55 -1.98
N GLU A 13 -3.76 2.31 -1.56
CA GLU A 13 -4.09 1.13 -2.37
C GLU A 13 -5.60 0.99 -2.60
N GLY A 14 -6.42 1.25 -1.58
CA GLY A 14 -7.86 1.27 -1.68
C GLY A 14 -8.34 2.30 -2.70
N ARG A 15 -7.82 3.53 -2.61
CA ARG A 15 -8.17 4.61 -3.54
C ARG A 15 -7.74 4.30 -4.98
N ILE A 16 -6.56 3.72 -5.18
CA ILE A 16 -6.10 3.26 -6.51
C ILE A 16 -7.01 2.16 -7.03
N ALA A 17 -7.42 1.21 -6.19
CA ALA A 17 -8.31 0.12 -6.59
C ALA A 17 -9.71 0.64 -6.98
N GLU A 18 -10.25 1.62 -6.26
CA GLU A 18 -11.51 2.28 -6.61
C GLU A 18 -11.41 3.02 -7.94
N LEU A 19 -10.37 3.85 -8.13
CA LEU A 19 -10.15 4.55 -9.40
C LEU A 19 -9.96 3.59 -10.57
N ARG A 20 -9.24 2.48 -10.37
CA ARG A 20 -9.09 1.43 -11.38
C ARG A 20 -10.41 0.75 -11.73
N LYS A 21 -11.33 0.58 -10.76
CA LYS A 21 -12.69 0.05 -11.03
C LYS A 21 -13.53 1.04 -11.84
N LEU A 22 -13.40 2.34 -11.54
CA LEU A 22 -14.13 3.39 -12.25
C LEU A 22 -13.56 3.67 -13.66
N ASN A 23 -12.26 3.46 -13.85
CA ASN A 23 -11.56 3.61 -15.14
C ASN A 23 -11.88 2.50 -16.16
N VAL A 24 -12.78 1.57 -15.82
CA VAL A 24 -13.29 0.56 -16.75
C VAL A 24 -14.32 1.16 -17.71
N ASP A 25 -14.94 2.29 -17.33
CA ASP A 25 -15.90 3.00 -18.18
C ASP A 25 -15.17 3.83 -19.27
N PRO A 26 -15.44 3.61 -20.57
CA PRO A 26 -14.67 4.18 -21.68
C PRO A 26 -14.76 5.71 -21.83
N GLY A 27 -15.62 6.38 -21.05
CA GLY A 27 -15.82 7.83 -21.08
C GLY A 27 -14.93 8.63 -20.14
N VAL A 28 -14.28 8.00 -19.16
CA VAL A 28 -13.49 8.71 -18.13
C VAL A 28 -12.14 8.05 -17.94
N LYS A 29 -11.07 8.76 -18.31
CA LYS A 29 -9.69 8.28 -18.17
C LYS A 29 -9.05 8.83 -16.91
N PHE A 30 -8.91 7.99 -15.89
CA PHE A 30 -8.18 8.28 -14.66
C PHE A 30 -6.72 7.81 -14.72
N ASP A 31 -6.21 7.37 -15.88
CA ASP A 31 -4.87 6.79 -16.02
C ASP A 31 -3.75 7.68 -15.46
N ALA A 32 -3.83 9.00 -15.68
CA ALA A 32 -2.86 9.96 -15.17
C ALA A 32 -2.93 10.11 -13.64
N GLU A 33 -4.13 10.08 -13.07
CA GLU A 33 -4.35 10.17 -11.63
C GLU A 33 -3.92 8.88 -10.92
N ILE A 34 -4.23 7.72 -11.52
CA ILE A 34 -3.77 6.41 -11.06
C ILE A 34 -2.24 6.38 -11.05
N ALA A 35 -1.58 6.81 -12.12
CA ALA A 35 -0.11 6.85 -12.19
C ALA A 35 0.51 7.76 -11.12
N GLN A 36 -0.14 8.90 -10.81
CA GLN A 36 0.31 9.80 -9.76
C GLN A 36 0.16 9.16 -8.37
N LEU A 37 -0.98 8.53 -8.09
CA LEU A 37 -1.22 7.84 -6.83
C LEU A 37 -0.30 6.63 -6.65
N GLU A 38 0.03 5.90 -7.71
CA GLU A 38 1.00 4.79 -7.66
C GLU A 38 2.41 5.27 -7.31
N LYS A 39 2.81 6.44 -7.84
CA LYS A 39 4.09 7.06 -7.50
C LYS A 39 4.11 7.51 -6.04
N GLU A 40 3.01 8.08 -5.55
CA GLU A 40 2.85 8.46 -4.15
C GLU A 40 2.88 7.23 -3.24
N LEU A 41 2.13 6.18 -3.58
CA LEU A 41 2.13 4.89 -2.88
C LEU A 41 3.53 4.32 -2.74
N LYS A 42 4.33 4.33 -3.81
CA LYS A 42 5.72 3.85 -3.77
C LYS A 42 6.57 4.66 -2.81
N THR A 43 6.37 5.98 -2.78
CA THR A 43 7.10 6.91 -1.91
C THR A 43 6.71 6.70 -0.45
N VAL A 44 5.42 6.58 -0.16
CA VAL A 44 4.89 6.33 1.19
C VAL A 44 5.33 4.95 1.69
N LYS A 45 5.25 3.90 0.87
CA LYS A 45 5.77 2.57 1.19
C LYS A 45 7.24 2.63 1.60
N ALA A 46 8.08 3.26 0.76
CA ALA A 46 9.50 3.38 1.04
C ALA A 46 9.74 4.10 2.38
N ARG A 47 9.02 5.20 2.64
CA ARG A 47 9.12 5.96 3.88
C ARG A 47 8.73 5.12 5.11
N VAL A 48 7.55 4.49 5.09
CA VAL A 48 7.03 3.69 6.20
C VAL A 48 7.97 2.53 6.54
N TYR A 49 8.44 1.78 5.53
CA TYR A 49 9.34 0.66 5.78
C TYR A 49 10.79 1.09 6.10
N SER A 50 11.19 2.32 5.74
CA SER A 50 12.49 2.87 6.13
C SER A 50 12.55 3.33 7.59
N ASP A 51 11.43 3.82 8.14
CA ASP A 51 11.35 4.41 9.48
C ASP A 51 10.64 3.50 10.49
N LEU A 52 10.82 2.18 10.35
CA LEU A 52 10.23 1.21 11.26
C LEU A 52 10.89 1.27 12.63
N THR A 53 10.08 1.56 13.64
CA THR A 53 10.46 1.43 15.05
C THR A 53 10.81 -0.03 15.40
N PRO A 54 11.62 -0.27 16.45
CA PRO A 54 11.98 -1.62 16.87
C PRO A 54 10.77 -2.53 17.10
N TRP A 55 9.68 -2.00 17.67
CA TRP A 55 8.46 -2.78 17.90
C TRP A 55 7.73 -3.14 16.60
N GLN A 56 7.63 -2.21 15.65
CA GLN A 56 7.02 -2.48 14.34
C GLN A 56 7.77 -3.57 13.57
N ARG A 57 9.10 -3.61 13.67
CA ARG A 57 9.91 -4.71 13.13
C ARG A 57 9.57 -6.06 13.76
N VAL A 58 9.33 -6.09 15.08
CA VAL A 58 8.87 -7.29 15.78
C VAL A 58 7.47 -7.71 15.31
N GLN A 59 6.56 -6.76 15.08
CA GLN A 59 5.23 -7.05 14.55
C GLN A 59 5.30 -7.70 13.16
N ILE A 60 6.16 -7.19 12.25
CA ILE A 60 6.43 -7.80 10.94
C ILE A 60 7.01 -9.21 11.12
N ALA A 61 7.98 -9.35 12.02
CA ALA A 61 8.66 -10.62 12.25
C ALA A 61 7.72 -11.73 12.73
N ARG A 62 6.66 -11.36 13.46
CA ARG A 62 5.62 -12.23 14.00
C ARG A 62 4.39 -12.35 13.08
N HIS A 63 4.41 -11.73 11.90
CA HIS A 63 3.29 -11.76 10.99
C HIS A 63 3.01 -13.19 10.50
N LYS A 64 1.74 -13.59 10.49
CA LYS A 64 1.31 -14.96 10.13
C LYS A 64 1.69 -15.34 8.70
N ASP A 65 1.66 -14.35 7.79
CA ASP A 65 1.98 -14.53 6.37
C ASP A 65 3.47 -14.33 6.07
N ARG A 66 4.32 -14.14 7.09
CA ARG A 66 5.76 -14.07 6.88
C ARG A 66 6.25 -15.44 6.39
N PRO A 67 6.97 -15.52 5.26
CA PRO A 67 7.48 -16.79 4.75
C PRO A 67 8.27 -17.55 5.80
N LEU A 68 7.86 -18.80 6.05
CA LEU A 68 8.57 -19.72 6.92
C LEU A 68 9.64 -20.46 6.11
N PHE A 69 10.75 -20.82 6.77
CA PHE A 69 11.73 -21.71 6.16
C PHE A 69 11.06 -23.05 5.83
N ARG A 70 11.14 -23.47 4.57
CA ARG A 70 10.73 -24.78 4.08
C ARG A 70 11.95 -25.68 4.00
#